data_AF-I0V6E8-F1
#
_entry.id   AF-I0V6E8-F1
#
_cell.length_a   1.000
_cell.length_b   1.000
_cell.length_c   1.000
_cell.angle_alpha   90.00
_cell.angle_beta   90.00
_cell.angle_gamma   90.00
#
_symmetry.space_group_name_H-M   'P 1'
#
loop_
_entity.id
_entity.type
_entity.pdbx_description
1 polymer ?
#
loop_
_entity_poly.entity_id
_entity_poly.type
_entity_poly.pdbx_seq_one_letter_code
_entity_poly.pdbx_strand_id
1 'polypeptide(L)'
;MPGSSAARLRRDAADVERWEQRRRGRHVRLWIVDIEARAAAVDAPEAGFRLSRYVRRPLHRIGDVPVLRRTGVPEPVPADGVHGDDGACLVSYPRGALACGRDRVPFGELERVHVAAYVKALALARARLSSAQVTAPDVDDGVDDDSQSRICDPGLGLWWVRHRVLCLAGPGEAPARAAELAATVVDDAGLPSARVIDLRADDGYLDAEGRRIHPAVLLCSRAAAALWDDYDVAEADVGEPSALADVLARAAVQVWKTFADDARSVFR
;
A
#
# COMPACT_ATOMS: atom_id res chain seq x y z
N MET A 1 11.68 23.85 34.54
CA MET A 1 12.40 23.50 33.29
C MET A 1 11.71 24.13 32.07
N PRO A 2 11.95 25.43 31.76
CA PRO A 2 11.31 26.14 30.65
C PRO A 2 12.00 25.99 29.26
N GLY A 3 13.17 25.35 29.19
CA GLY A 3 13.97 25.27 27.94
C GLY A 3 13.48 24.29 26.87
N SER A 4 12.65 23.30 27.23
CA SER A 4 12.15 22.27 26.29
C SER A 4 11.05 22.80 25.36
N SER A 5 10.22 23.72 25.84
CA SER A 5 9.13 24.33 25.07
C SER A 5 9.65 25.27 23.97
N ALA A 6 10.60 26.15 24.30
CA ALA A 6 11.17 27.09 23.34
C ALA A 6 12.02 26.40 22.24
N ALA A 7 12.67 25.27 22.55
CA ALA A 7 13.40 24.48 21.56
C ALA A 7 12.46 23.68 20.64
N ARG A 8 11.31 23.23 21.15
CA ARG A 8 10.26 22.59 20.36
C ARG A 8 9.63 23.60 19.40
N LEU A 9 9.19 24.75 19.90
CA LEU A 9 8.58 25.81 19.07
C LEU A 9 9.49 26.27 17.93
N ARG A 10 10.80 26.38 18.16
CA ARG A 10 11.77 26.71 17.10
C ARG A 10 11.89 25.62 16.03
N ARG A 11 11.81 24.34 16.42
CA ARG A 11 11.81 23.23 15.46
C ARG A 11 10.52 23.21 14.66
N ASP A 12 9.38 23.30 15.34
CA ASP A 12 8.06 23.33 14.71
C ASP A 12 7.97 24.47 13.68
N ALA A 13 8.46 25.67 14.03
CA ALA A 13 8.52 26.81 13.11
C ALA A 13 9.42 26.55 11.89
N ALA A 14 10.61 25.96 12.09
CA ALA A 14 11.52 25.63 11.00
C ALA A 14 10.96 24.54 10.06
N ASP A 15 10.22 23.57 10.60
CA ASP A 15 9.60 22.52 9.78
C ASP A 15 8.44 23.08 8.95
N VAL A 16 7.65 24.01 9.51
CA VAL A 16 6.62 24.75 8.75
C VAL A 16 7.25 25.64 7.68
N GLU A 17 8.32 26.36 7.99
CA GLU A 17 9.01 27.21 7.03
C GLU A 17 9.53 26.40 5.84
N ARG A 18 10.18 25.25 6.07
CA ARG A 18 10.64 24.36 4.99
C ARG A 18 9.47 23.82 4.16
N TRP A 19 8.37 23.43 4.80
CA TRP A 19 7.18 22.96 4.11
C TRP A 19 6.61 24.03 3.18
N GLU A 20 6.40 25.23 3.69
CA GLU A 20 5.83 26.35 2.93
C GLU A 20 6.81 26.88 1.87
N GLN A 21 8.13 26.80 2.10
CA GLN A 21 9.13 27.09 1.10
C GLN A 21 9.02 26.15 -0.11
N ARG A 22 8.89 24.83 0.11
CA ARG A 22 8.67 23.88 -0.98
C ARG A 22 7.29 24.09 -1.62
N ARG A 23 6.25 24.38 -0.83
CA ARG A 23 4.89 24.61 -1.35
C ARG A 23 4.74 25.88 -2.18
N ARG A 24 5.59 26.89 -1.98
CA ARG A 24 5.47 28.21 -2.62
C ARG A 24 5.21 28.09 -4.13
N GLY A 25 4.11 28.67 -4.60
CA GLY A 25 3.69 28.64 -5.99
C GLY A 25 2.92 27.38 -6.42
N ARG A 26 2.68 26.42 -5.51
CA ARG A 26 2.00 25.15 -5.79
C ARG A 26 0.75 25.00 -4.92
N HIS A 27 -0.37 24.63 -5.54
CA HIS A 27 -1.67 24.46 -4.85
C HIS A 27 -1.81 23.08 -4.20
N VAL A 28 -0.80 22.67 -3.44
CA VAL A 28 -0.70 21.33 -2.84
C VAL A 28 -1.31 21.31 -1.44
N ARG A 29 -1.94 20.18 -1.09
CA ARG A 29 -2.47 19.87 0.25
C ARG A 29 -2.00 18.50 0.71
N LEU A 30 -1.91 18.31 2.02
CA LEU A 30 -1.74 17.00 2.62
C LEU A 30 -3.09 16.29 2.66
N TRP A 31 -3.09 15.01 2.28
CA TRP A 31 -4.25 14.13 2.30
C TRP A 31 -3.94 12.89 3.13
N ILE A 32 -4.97 12.43 3.83
CA ILE A 32 -5.00 11.16 4.54
C ILE A 32 -5.92 10.24 3.74
N VAL A 33 -5.38 9.11 3.31
CA VAL A 33 -6.08 8.06 2.57
C VAL A 33 -6.17 6.83 3.47
N ASP A 34 -7.38 6.38 3.78
CA ASP A 34 -7.57 5.07 4.40
C ASP A 34 -7.91 4.05 3.29
N ILE A 35 -7.09 3.01 3.20
CA ILE A 35 -7.16 1.93 2.20
C ILE A 35 -7.43 0.62 2.92
N GLU A 36 -8.46 -0.10 2.48
CA GLU A 36 -8.77 -1.45 2.92
C GLU A 36 -8.16 -2.46 1.96
N ALA A 37 -7.31 -3.36 2.45
CA ALA A 37 -6.74 -4.47 1.69
C ALA A 37 -7.28 -5.80 2.22
N ARG A 38 -7.53 -6.75 1.31
CA ARG A 38 -8.07 -8.08 1.66
C ARG A 38 -7.18 -9.20 1.14
N ALA A 39 -7.13 -10.31 1.88
CA ALA A 39 -6.44 -11.52 1.46
C ALA A 39 -7.09 -12.77 2.08
N ALA A 40 -7.03 -13.89 1.37
CA ALA A 40 -7.26 -15.20 1.97
C ALA A 40 -6.05 -15.60 2.82
N ALA A 41 -6.29 -16.17 4.01
CA ALA A 41 -5.26 -16.72 4.88
C ALA A 41 -5.86 -17.81 5.79
N VAL A 42 -5.05 -18.78 6.21
CA VAL A 42 -5.49 -19.86 7.09
C VAL A 42 -5.70 -19.36 8.53
N ASP A 43 -4.85 -18.44 8.98
CA ASP A 43 -4.86 -17.93 10.35
C ASP A 43 -4.33 -16.49 10.47
N ALA A 44 -4.37 -15.94 11.69
CA ALA A 44 -3.90 -14.59 11.98
C ALA A 44 -2.39 -14.39 11.72
N PRO A 45 -1.49 -15.32 12.07
CA PRO A 45 -0.08 -15.22 11.68
C PRO A 45 0.13 -15.08 10.17
N GLU A 46 -0.55 -15.90 9.37
CA GLU A 46 -0.50 -15.83 7.91
C GLU A 46 -1.06 -14.52 7.37
N ALA A 47 -2.23 -14.11 7.86
CA ALA A 47 -2.80 -12.80 7.52
C ALA A 47 -1.82 -11.67 7.86
N GLY A 48 -1.09 -11.79 8.98
CA GLY A 48 -0.02 -10.90 9.39
C GLY A 48 1.01 -10.63 8.30
N PHE A 49 1.66 -11.65 7.75
CA PHE A 49 2.66 -11.40 6.72
C PHE A 49 2.06 -11.09 5.34
N ARG A 50 0.85 -11.59 5.04
CA ARG A 50 0.15 -11.35 3.77
C ARG A 50 -0.44 -9.95 3.62
N LEU A 51 -0.77 -9.28 4.71
CA LEU A 51 -1.45 -7.98 4.69
C LEU A 51 -0.65 -6.85 5.37
N SER A 52 0.32 -7.16 6.24
CA SER A 52 0.97 -6.12 7.07
C SER A 52 2.49 -6.04 6.98
N ARG A 53 3.22 -7.16 6.80
CA ARG A 53 4.70 -7.14 6.83
C ARG A 53 5.33 -6.74 5.50
N TYR A 54 5.15 -7.56 4.45
CA TYR A 54 5.88 -7.41 3.19
C TYR A 54 4.96 -7.28 1.98
N VAL A 55 3.83 -7.98 2.02
CA VAL A 55 2.89 -8.15 0.91
C VAL A 55 1.67 -7.26 1.11
N ARG A 56 1.04 -6.83 0.00
CA ARG A 56 -0.22 -6.06 -0.05
C ARG A 56 -0.21 -4.76 0.74
N ARG A 57 0.90 -4.04 0.70
CA ARG A 57 1.01 -2.71 1.33
C ARG A 57 0.95 -1.63 0.25
N PRO A 58 0.22 -0.53 0.46
CA PRO A 58 0.22 0.59 -0.46
C PRO A 58 1.63 1.17 -0.62
N LEU A 59 2.01 1.49 -1.86
CA LEU A 59 3.34 1.98 -2.21
C LEU A 59 3.27 3.36 -2.87
N HIS A 60 4.20 4.22 -2.48
CA HIS A 60 4.42 5.51 -3.12
C HIS A 60 5.26 5.34 -4.38
N ARG A 61 5.33 6.38 -5.21
CA ARG A 61 6.13 6.32 -6.45
C ARG A 61 7.61 6.17 -6.16
N ILE A 62 8.08 6.76 -5.08
CA ILE A 62 9.45 6.59 -4.57
C ILE A 62 9.70 5.22 -3.90
N GLY A 63 8.70 4.34 -3.84
CA GLY A 63 8.76 2.98 -3.31
C GLY A 63 8.01 2.79 -1.99
N ASP A 64 8.38 1.76 -1.24
CA ASP A 64 7.83 1.54 0.11
C ASP A 64 8.39 2.58 1.08
N VAL A 65 7.52 3.44 1.59
CA VAL A 65 7.88 4.46 2.57
C VAL A 65 7.06 4.26 3.84
N PRO A 66 7.48 3.35 4.75
CA PRO A 66 6.71 3.01 5.94
C PRO A 66 6.41 4.22 6.84
N VAL A 67 7.23 5.27 6.82
CA VAL A 67 7.01 6.49 7.62
C VAL A 67 5.76 7.27 7.20
N LEU A 68 5.24 7.04 5.98
CA LEU A 68 4.02 7.64 5.45
C LEU A 68 2.78 6.77 5.65
N ARG A 69 2.97 5.55 6.19
CA ARG A 69 1.92 4.54 6.31
C ARG A 69 1.80 4.06 7.75
N ARG A 70 0.57 4.03 8.26
CA ARG A 70 0.22 3.29 9.47
C ARG A 70 -0.66 2.11 9.06
N THR A 71 -0.20 0.90 9.36
CA THR A 71 -0.96 -0.34 9.11
C THR A 71 -1.65 -0.80 10.39
N GLY A 72 -2.93 -1.16 10.29
CA GLY A 72 -3.69 -1.80 11.37
C GLY A 72 -3.28 -3.26 11.59
N VAL A 73 -4.04 -3.94 12.46
CA VAL A 73 -3.92 -5.39 12.66
C VAL A 73 -4.88 -6.08 11.69
N PRO A 74 -4.48 -7.16 11.00
CA PRO A 74 -5.41 -7.95 10.21
C PRO A 74 -6.51 -8.56 11.06
N GLU A 75 -7.75 -8.48 10.57
CA GLU A 75 -8.94 -8.99 11.23
C GLU A 75 -9.71 -9.91 10.25
N PRO A 76 -10.37 -10.98 10.74
CA PRO A 76 -11.22 -11.79 9.90
C PRO A 76 -12.43 -10.98 9.43
N VAL A 77 -12.83 -11.16 8.17
CA VAL A 77 -14.07 -10.56 7.65
C VAL A 77 -15.26 -11.33 8.23
N PRO A 78 -16.22 -10.66 8.88
CA PRO A 78 -17.42 -11.30 9.39
C PRO A 78 -18.22 -11.99 8.28
N ALA A 79 -18.79 -13.17 8.55
CA ALA A 79 -19.51 -13.98 7.56
C ALA A 79 -20.77 -13.29 7.00
N ASP A 80 -21.37 -12.39 7.78
CA ASP A 80 -22.48 -11.50 7.45
C ASP A 80 -22.04 -10.25 6.67
N GLY A 81 -20.76 -9.90 6.68
CA GLY A 81 -20.16 -8.84 5.85
C GLY A 81 -19.96 -9.24 4.38
N VAL A 82 -20.28 -10.49 4.03
CA VAL A 82 -20.25 -11.03 2.66
C VAL A 82 -21.63 -10.82 2.02
N HIS A 83 -22.05 -9.57 1.89
CA HIS A 83 -23.29 -9.23 1.18
C HIS A 83 -22.97 -8.74 -0.23
N GLY A 84 -23.13 -9.66 -1.18
CA GLY A 84 -22.90 -9.57 -2.62
C GLY A 84 -22.85 -10.99 -3.20
N ASP A 85 -22.91 -11.15 -4.52
CA ASP A 85 -22.82 -12.44 -5.28
C ASP A 85 -21.43 -13.13 -5.15
N ASP A 86 -20.72 -12.81 -4.07
CA ASP A 86 -19.29 -12.88 -3.85
C ASP A 86 -18.91 -13.86 -2.72
N GLY A 87 -19.90 -14.57 -2.18
CA GLY A 87 -19.75 -15.48 -1.05
C GLY A 87 -19.34 -16.88 -1.46
N ALA A 88 -18.03 -17.09 -1.67
CA ALA A 88 -17.27 -18.31 -1.31
C ALA A 88 -15.94 -18.44 -2.06
N CYS A 89 -15.72 -17.74 -3.18
CA CYS A 89 -14.53 -17.96 -4.00
C CYS A 89 -14.11 -16.69 -4.76
N LEU A 90 -13.48 -15.74 -4.05
CA LEU A 90 -13.09 -14.44 -4.64
C LEU A 90 -11.70 -13.92 -4.30
N VAL A 91 -10.93 -14.63 -3.48
CA VAL A 91 -9.54 -14.23 -3.27
C VAL A 91 -8.65 -15.38 -3.66
N SER A 92 -7.79 -15.10 -4.63
CA SER A 92 -6.73 -16.02 -5.04
C SER A 92 -5.91 -16.44 -3.81
N TYR A 93 -5.40 -17.67 -3.85
CA TYR A 93 -4.47 -18.17 -2.85
C TYR A 93 -3.34 -18.91 -3.58
N PRO A 94 -2.06 -18.75 -3.24
CA PRO A 94 -0.98 -19.44 -3.94
C PRO A 94 -1.08 -20.96 -3.70
N ARG A 95 -1.32 -21.76 -4.75
CA ARG A 95 -1.40 -23.24 -4.64
C ARG A 95 -0.19 -23.84 -3.90
N GLY A 96 1.01 -23.32 -4.15
CA GLY A 96 2.23 -23.78 -3.48
C GLY A 96 2.25 -23.57 -1.96
N ALA A 97 1.49 -22.60 -1.44
CA ALA A 97 1.42 -22.36 0.00
C ALA A 97 0.65 -23.47 0.75
N LEU A 98 -0.31 -24.14 0.08
CA LEU A 98 -1.02 -25.28 0.65
C LEU A 98 -0.06 -26.44 0.99
N ALA A 99 0.93 -26.69 0.13
CA ALA A 99 1.96 -27.71 0.36
C ALA A 99 2.88 -27.36 1.56
N CYS A 100 3.01 -26.07 1.86
CA CYS A 100 3.90 -25.54 2.91
C CYS A 100 3.15 -25.19 4.20
N GLY A 101 1.82 -25.40 4.28
CA GLY A 101 0.97 -24.89 5.37
C GLY A 101 1.30 -25.40 6.78
N ARG A 102 2.18 -26.40 6.89
CA ARG A 102 2.72 -26.90 8.16
C ARG A 102 3.94 -26.14 8.66
N ASP A 103 4.65 -25.42 7.80
CA ASP A 103 5.80 -24.61 8.20
C ASP A 103 5.33 -23.29 8.83
N ARG A 104 5.67 -23.12 10.11
CA ARG A 104 5.33 -21.93 10.90
C ARG A 104 6.57 -21.21 11.42
N VAL A 105 7.75 -21.58 10.92
CA VAL A 105 9.00 -20.91 11.25
C VAL A 105 8.96 -19.50 10.62
N PRO A 106 9.26 -18.42 11.38
CA PRO A 106 9.39 -17.09 10.80
C PRO A 106 10.40 -17.11 9.65
N PHE A 107 10.06 -16.48 8.51
CA PHE A 107 10.87 -16.50 7.28
C PHE A 107 11.08 -17.90 6.66
N GLY A 108 10.26 -18.87 7.06
CA GLY A 108 10.24 -20.23 6.52
C GLY A 108 9.74 -20.32 5.08
N GLU A 109 9.56 -21.55 4.61
CA GLU A 109 9.11 -21.89 3.27
C GLU A 109 7.73 -21.31 2.97
N LEU A 110 6.79 -21.38 3.92
CA LEU A 110 5.44 -20.82 3.75
C LEU A 110 5.49 -19.32 3.43
N GLU A 111 6.16 -18.52 4.27
CA GLU A 111 6.30 -17.08 4.06
C GLU A 111 6.99 -16.78 2.72
N ARG A 112 8.06 -17.52 2.39
CA ARG A 112 8.79 -17.37 1.13
C ARG A 112 7.91 -17.62 -0.09
N VAL A 113 7.07 -18.65 -0.06
CA VAL A 113 6.13 -18.96 -1.15
C VAL A 113 5.13 -17.82 -1.36
N HIS A 114 4.57 -17.25 -0.29
CA HIS A 114 3.68 -16.10 -0.41
C HIS A 114 4.38 -14.86 -0.97
N VAL A 115 5.61 -14.59 -0.53
CA VAL A 115 6.42 -13.47 -1.05
C VAL A 115 6.71 -13.69 -2.53
N ALA A 116 7.16 -14.88 -2.94
CA ALA A 116 7.43 -15.20 -4.35
C ALA A 116 6.17 -15.08 -5.21
N ALA A 117 5.03 -15.58 -4.74
CA ALA A 117 3.75 -15.47 -5.43
C ALA A 117 3.33 -14.01 -5.60
N TYR A 118 3.49 -13.18 -4.57
CA TYR A 118 3.17 -11.76 -4.66
C TYR A 118 4.10 -10.99 -5.61
N VAL A 119 5.39 -11.31 -5.63
CA VAL A 119 6.35 -10.75 -6.61
C VAL A 119 5.91 -11.08 -8.03
N LYS A 120 5.48 -12.33 -8.29
CA LYS A 120 4.91 -12.72 -9.59
C LYS A 120 3.62 -11.95 -9.90
N ALA A 121 2.73 -11.79 -8.92
CA ALA A 121 1.50 -11.05 -9.09
C ALA A 121 1.71 -9.57 -9.44
N LEU A 122 2.69 -8.91 -8.82
CA LEU A 122 3.09 -7.54 -9.17
C LEU A 122 3.60 -7.45 -10.61
N ALA A 123 4.38 -8.43 -11.07
CA ALA A 123 4.84 -8.50 -12.45
C ALA A 123 3.68 -8.73 -13.45
N LEU A 124 2.70 -9.57 -13.10
CA LEU A 124 1.48 -9.77 -13.89
C LEU A 124 0.63 -8.50 -13.98
N ALA A 125 0.43 -7.81 -12.85
CA ALA A 125 -0.29 -6.55 -12.80
C ALA A 125 0.36 -5.49 -13.71
N ARG A 126 1.70 -5.39 -13.66
CA ARG A 126 2.47 -4.52 -14.56
C ARG A 126 2.24 -4.90 -16.03
N ALA A 127 2.37 -6.18 -16.37
CA ALA A 127 2.22 -6.65 -17.75
C ALA A 127 0.83 -6.30 -18.31
N ARG A 128 -0.23 -6.43 -17.51
CA ARG A 128 -1.59 -6.04 -17.91
C ARG A 128 -1.71 -4.55 -18.24
N LEU A 129 -1.11 -3.68 -17.44
CA LEU A 129 -1.11 -2.24 -17.71
C LEU A 129 -0.37 -1.90 -19.01
N SER A 130 0.71 -2.64 -19.33
CA SER A 130 1.44 -2.47 -20.58
C SER A 130 0.70 -3.04 -21.80
N SER A 131 0.03 -4.20 -21.67
CA SER A 131 -0.74 -4.80 -22.77
C SER A 131 -2.03 -4.03 -23.08
N ALA A 132 -2.69 -3.48 -22.06
CA ALA A 132 -3.88 -2.64 -22.24
C ALA A 132 -3.59 -1.37 -23.07
N GLN A 133 -2.33 -0.94 -23.14
CA GLN A 133 -1.90 0.18 -23.98
C GLN A 133 -1.65 -0.22 -25.46
N VAL A 134 -1.61 -1.51 -25.78
CA VAL A 134 -1.21 -2.03 -27.11
C VAL A 134 -2.39 -2.56 -27.93
N THR A 135 -3.57 -2.80 -27.34
CA THR A 135 -4.70 -3.48 -28.03
C THR A 135 -6.02 -2.70 -28.07
N ALA A 136 -6.43 -2.34 -29.29
CA ALA A 136 -7.77 -2.53 -29.84
C ALA A 136 -7.63 -2.81 -31.36
N PRO A 137 -8.35 -3.77 -31.99
CA PRO A 137 -9.26 -4.82 -31.51
C PRO A 137 -8.79 -6.27 -31.84
N ASP A 138 -9.60 -7.24 -31.37
CA ASP A 138 -9.75 -8.65 -31.81
C ASP A 138 -8.49 -9.52 -31.92
N VAL A 139 -8.10 -10.16 -30.81
CA VAL A 139 -7.42 -11.47 -30.87
C VAL A 139 -7.98 -12.37 -29.77
N ASP A 140 -8.53 -13.48 -30.24
CA ASP A 140 -8.94 -14.70 -29.54
C ASP A 140 -8.05 -15.00 -28.32
N ASP A 141 -8.62 -14.89 -27.11
CA ASP A 141 -7.92 -15.01 -25.83
C ASP A 141 -7.68 -16.50 -25.49
N GLY A 142 -6.81 -17.14 -26.26
CA GLY A 142 -6.25 -18.47 -25.99
C GLY A 142 -5.16 -18.44 -24.92
N VAL A 143 -5.38 -17.75 -23.80
CA VAL A 143 -4.43 -17.71 -22.67
C VAL A 143 -4.84 -18.78 -21.67
N ASP A 144 -3.95 -19.77 -21.49
CA ASP A 144 -4.02 -20.85 -20.50
C ASP A 144 -4.75 -20.44 -19.20
N ASP A 145 -5.89 -21.09 -18.99
CA ASP A 145 -6.82 -21.04 -17.85
C ASP A 145 -6.21 -21.52 -16.51
N ASP A 146 -4.89 -21.68 -16.42
CA ASP A 146 -4.24 -22.13 -15.19
C ASP A 146 -4.00 -20.97 -14.19
N SER A 147 -4.18 -19.72 -14.64
CA SER A 147 -3.98 -18.51 -13.83
C SER A 147 -5.22 -18.05 -13.04
N GLN A 148 -6.39 -18.67 -13.25
CA GLN A 148 -7.67 -18.28 -12.63
C GLN A 148 -8.20 -19.28 -11.61
N SER A 149 -7.38 -20.23 -11.17
CA SER A 149 -7.80 -21.24 -10.20
C SER A 149 -8.00 -20.65 -8.81
N ARG A 150 -9.17 -20.06 -8.61
CA ARG A 150 -9.70 -19.67 -7.31
C ARG A 150 -9.77 -20.93 -6.45
N ILE A 151 -8.94 -20.97 -5.41
CA ILE A 151 -8.89 -22.11 -4.50
C ILE A 151 -10.03 -21.94 -3.51
N CYS A 152 -11.04 -22.81 -3.58
CA CYS A 152 -12.06 -22.89 -2.55
C CYS A 152 -11.63 -23.98 -1.53
N ASP A 153 -10.73 -23.63 -0.62
CA ASP A 153 -10.29 -24.49 0.50
C ASP A 153 -11.05 -24.06 1.77
N PRO A 154 -11.79 -24.97 2.44
CA PRO A 154 -12.56 -24.64 3.64
C PRO A 154 -11.70 -24.18 4.83
N GLY A 155 -10.40 -24.42 4.80
CA GLY A 155 -9.43 -23.91 5.77
C GLY A 155 -9.02 -22.46 5.56
N LEU A 156 -9.42 -21.81 4.46
CA LEU A 156 -9.10 -20.41 4.18
C LEU A 156 -10.21 -19.47 4.65
N GLY A 157 -9.83 -18.52 5.50
CA GLY A 157 -10.67 -17.39 5.87
C GLY A 157 -10.34 -16.14 5.03
N LEU A 158 -11.31 -15.25 4.87
CA LEU A 158 -11.08 -13.92 4.34
C LEU A 158 -10.65 -12.97 5.46
N TRP A 159 -9.54 -12.26 5.26
CA TRP A 159 -8.99 -11.28 6.20
C TRP A 159 -8.91 -9.91 5.55
N TRP A 160 -8.98 -8.87 6.37
CA TRP A 160 -8.81 -7.49 5.93
C TRP A 160 -7.87 -6.72 6.86
N VAL A 161 -7.26 -5.66 6.34
CA VAL A 161 -6.53 -4.68 7.14
C VAL A 161 -6.78 -3.28 6.60
N ARG A 162 -6.77 -2.29 7.50
CA ARG A 162 -6.75 -0.87 7.12
C ARG A 162 -5.34 -0.31 7.12
N HIS A 163 -4.93 0.28 6.00
CA HIS A 163 -3.76 1.13 5.90
C HIS A 163 -4.20 2.59 5.89
N ARG A 164 -3.61 3.40 6.76
CA ARG A 164 -3.67 4.85 6.65
C ARG A 164 -2.41 5.34 5.97
N VAL A 165 -2.54 6.04 4.86
CA VAL A 165 -1.44 6.51 4.02
C VAL A 165 -1.53 8.03 3.88
N LEU A 166 -0.40 8.71 3.96
CA LEU A 166 -0.29 10.15 3.72
C LEU A 166 0.16 10.40 2.28
N CYS A 167 -0.49 11.31 1.57
CA CYS A 167 -0.02 11.76 0.25
C CYS A 167 -0.21 13.27 0.07
N LEU A 168 0.57 13.84 -0.85
CA LEU A 168 0.36 15.21 -1.32
C LEU A 168 -0.38 15.16 -2.65
N ALA A 169 -1.32 16.09 -2.83
CA ALA A 169 -2.05 16.23 -4.08
C ALA A 169 -2.52 17.68 -4.27
N GLY A 170 -2.53 18.12 -5.52
CA GLY A 170 -3.13 19.36 -5.99
C GLY A 170 -4.66 19.29 -6.08
N PRO A 171 -5.31 20.36 -6.58
CA PRO A 171 -6.76 20.40 -6.74
C PRO A 171 -7.22 19.33 -7.75
N GLY A 172 -8.19 18.49 -7.35
CA GLY A 172 -8.73 17.44 -8.21
C GLY A 172 -7.87 16.17 -8.34
N GLU A 173 -6.61 16.19 -7.92
CA GLU A 173 -5.67 15.07 -8.04
C GLU A 173 -5.85 13.99 -6.95
N ALA A 174 -6.37 14.38 -5.78
CA ALA A 174 -6.41 13.50 -4.60
C ALA A 174 -7.12 12.16 -4.82
N PRO A 175 -8.29 12.08 -5.50
CA PRO A 175 -8.92 10.80 -5.82
C PRO A 175 -8.05 9.91 -6.71
N ALA A 176 -7.37 10.48 -7.71
CA ALA A 176 -6.47 9.74 -8.60
C ALA A 176 -5.23 9.22 -7.85
N ARG A 177 -4.63 10.05 -6.97
CA ARG A 177 -3.54 9.63 -6.08
C ARG A 177 -3.97 8.50 -5.14
N ALA A 178 -5.16 8.59 -4.55
CA ALA A 178 -5.70 7.56 -3.67
C ALA A 178 -5.96 6.24 -4.42
N ALA A 179 -6.52 6.32 -5.63
CA ALA A 179 -6.75 5.16 -6.49
C ALA A 179 -5.43 4.50 -6.92
N GLU A 180 -4.41 5.30 -7.29
CA GLU A 180 -3.08 4.79 -7.61
C GLU A 180 -2.46 4.03 -6.42
N LEU A 181 -2.49 4.61 -5.22
CA LEU A 181 -2.00 3.96 -3.99
C LEU A 181 -2.71 2.63 -3.72
N ALA A 182 -4.04 2.58 -3.87
CA ALA A 182 -4.81 1.35 -3.70
C ALA A 182 -4.48 0.31 -4.79
N ALA A 183 -4.30 0.75 -6.04
CA ALA A 183 -3.97 -0.12 -7.17
C ALA A 183 -2.58 -0.78 -7.07
N THR A 184 -1.68 -0.27 -6.23
CA THR A 184 -0.41 -0.94 -5.92
C THR A 184 -0.57 -2.23 -5.10
N VAL A 185 -1.76 -2.47 -4.53
CA VAL A 185 -2.08 -3.64 -3.72
C VAL A 185 -2.85 -4.65 -4.56
N VAL A 186 -2.21 -5.76 -4.90
CA VAL A 186 -2.76 -6.77 -5.82
C VAL A 186 -3.06 -8.11 -5.14
N ASP A 187 -3.99 -8.88 -5.71
CA ASP A 187 -4.19 -10.27 -5.34
C ASP A 187 -3.09 -11.16 -5.95
N ASP A 188 -3.12 -12.46 -5.71
CA ASP A 188 -2.12 -13.39 -6.27
C ASP A 188 -2.28 -13.60 -7.79
N ALA A 189 -3.40 -13.17 -8.38
CA ALA A 189 -3.62 -13.14 -9.83
C ALA A 189 -3.14 -11.83 -10.46
N GLY A 190 -2.66 -10.86 -9.67
CA GLY A 190 -2.22 -9.54 -10.14
C GLY A 190 -3.37 -8.56 -10.44
N LEU A 191 -4.56 -8.78 -9.89
CA LEU A 191 -5.70 -7.86 -9.98
C LEU A 191 -5.70 -6.93 -8.74
N PRO A 192 -6.20 -5.68 -8.85
CA PRO A 192 -6.35 -4.82 -7.68
C PRO A 192 -7.17 -5.48 -6.57
N SER A 193 -6.65 -5.46 -5.34
CA SER A 193 -7.23 -6.15 -4.17
C SER A 193 -7.43 -5.24 -2.95
N ALA A 194 -7.29 -3.93 -3.17
CA ALA A 194 -7.57 -2.92 -2.17
C ALA A 194 -8.51 -1.85 -2.72
N ARG A 195 -9.22 -1.20 -1.79
CA ARG A 195 -10.14 -0.11 -2.10
C ARG A 195 -9.90 1.07 -1.16
N VAL A 196 -10.11 2.27 -1.68
CA VAL A 196 -10.14 3.49 -0.86
C VAL A 196 -11.45 3.52 -0.09
N ILE A 197 -11.39 3.63 1.22
CA ILE A 197 -12.58 3.67 2.10
C ILE A 197 -12.80 5.05 2.72
N ASP A 198 -11.75 5.87 2.83
CA ASP A 198 -11.86 7.27 3.25
C ASP A 198 -10.74 8.09 2.59
N LEU A 199 -11.07 9.33 2.25
CA LEU A 199 -10.14 10.31 1.67
C LEU A 199 -10.47 11.70 2.23
N ARG A 200 -9.54 12.26 2.99
CA ARG A 200 -9.74 13.58 3.61
C ARG A 200 -8.47 14.42 3.58
N ALA A 201 -8.64 15.72 3.41
CA ALA A 201 -7.53 16.66 3.55
C ALA A 201 -7.15 16.80 5.03
N ASP A 202 -5.86 16.96 5.28
CA ASP A 202 -5.31 17.33 6.59
C ASP A 202 -4.80 18.77 6.51
N ASP A 203 -5.64 19.71 6.92
CA ASP A 203 -5.29 21.13 6.99
C ASP A 203 -4.78 21.55 8.39
N GLY A 204 -4.44 20.57 9.23
CA GLY A 204 -4.09 20.77 10.63
C GLY A 204 -5.30 20.91 11.55
N TYR A 205 -5.04 21.31 12.80
CA TYR A 205 -6.08 21.42 13.84
C TYR A 205 -5.87 22.66 14.71
N LEU A 206 -6.89 23.05 15.47
CA LEU A 206 -6.77 24.08 16.51
C LEU A 206 -6.41 23.40 17.83
N ASP A 207 -5.34 23.86 18.49
CA ASP A 207 -4.99 23.38 19.84
C ASP A 207 -5.95 23.93 20.91
N ALA A 208 -5.75 23.51 22.17
CA ALA A 208 -6.60 23.92 23.29
C ALA A 208 -6.58 25.44 23.54
N GLU A 209 -5.56 26.15 23.05
CA GLU A 209 -5.43 27.61 23.13
C GLU A 209 -5.96 28.32 21.87
N GLY A 210 -6.56 27.59 20.93
CA GLY A 210 -7.11 28.14 19.69
C GLY A 210 -6.07 28.47 18.62
N ARG A 211 -4.81 28.02 18.77
CA ARG A 211 -3.78 28.22 17.76
C ARG A 211 -3.86 27.14 16.70
N ARG A 212 -3.72 27.53 15.43
CA ARG A 212 -3.68 26.58 14.32
C ARG A 212 -2.32 25.88 14.27
N ILE A 213 -2.34 24.56 14.50
CA ILE A 213 -1.20 23.67 14.33
C ILE A 213 -1.18 23.21 12.88
N HIS A 214 -0.09 23.54 12.19
CA HIS A 214 0.13 23.13 10.82
C HIS A 214 0.44 21.62 10.74
N PRO A 215 -0.09 20.88 9.75
CA PRO A 215 0.09 19.42 9.67
C PRO A 215 1.57 19.01 9.60
N ALA A 216 2.43 19.82 8.97
CA ALA A 216 3.87 19.56 8.90
C ALA A 216 4.56 19.46 10.28
N VAL A 217 4.01 20.07 11.33
CA VAL A 217 4.56 19.97 12.70
C VAL A 217 4.40 18.55 13.28
N LEU A 218 3.39 17.82 12.81
CA LEU A 218 3.14 16.44 13.23
C LEU A 218 3.96 15.43 12.42
N LEU A 219 4.53 15.87 11.30
CA LEU A 219 5.40 15.05 10.46
C LEU A 219 6.83 15.14 10.99
N CYS A 220 7.50 13.99 11.11
CA CYS A 220 8.95 14.03 11.23
C CYS A 220 9.57 14.55 9.92
N SER A 221 10.75 15.14 9.99
CA SER A 221 11.45 15.70 8.82
C SER A 221 11.60 14.70 7.67
N ARG A 222 11.82 13.42 7.98
CA ARG A 222 11.89 12.33 6.99
C ARG A 222 10.55 12.11 6.27
N ALA A 223 9.43 12.19 6.98
CA ALA A 223 8.10 12.05 6.38
C ALA A 223 7.77 13.23 5.48
N ALA A 224 8.06 14.45 5.93
CA ALA A 224 7.86 15.64 5.11
C ALA A 224 8.69 15.58 3.82
N ALA A 225 9.97 15.20 3.89
CA ALA A 225 10.81 15.03 2.70
C ALA A 225 10.23 13.98 1.74
N ALA A 226 9.89 12.80 2.25
CA ALA A 226 9.38 11.71 1.42
C ALA A 226 8.02 12.04 0.74
N LEU A 227 7.13 12.77 1.42
CA LEU A 227 5.87 13.22 0.84
C LEU A 227 6.09 14.13 -0.36
N TRP A 228 7.01 15.07 -0.22
CA TRP A 228 7.34 16.00 -1.29
C TRP A 228 8.11 15.33 -2.42
N ASP A 229 9.01 14.39 -2.12
CA ASP A 229 9.73 13.63 -3.15
C ASP A 229 8.76 12.73 -3.94
N ASP A 230 7.77 12.13 -3.28
CA ASP A 230 6.68 11.41 -3.95
C ASP A 230 5.82 12.33 -4.82
N TYR A 231 5.50 13.53 -4.34
CA TYR A 231 4.75 14.53 -5.11
C TYR A 231 5.50 15.01 -6.35
N ASP A 232 6.79 15.36 -6.20
CA ASP A 232 7.62 15.86 -7.30
C ASP A 232 7.77 14.78 -8.42
N VAL A 233 7.75 13.49 -8.06
CA VAL A 233 7.70 12.37 -9.02
C VAL A 233 6.28 12.15 -9.59
N ALA A 234 5.24 12.55 -8.86
CA ALA A 234 3.85 12.35 -9.27
C ALA A 234 3.29 13.45 -10.18
N GLU A 235 3.78 14.69 -10.02
CA GLU A 235 3.16 15.92 -10.53
C GLU A 235 2.89 15.91 -12.05
N ALA A 236 3.71 15.23 -12.85
CA ALA A 236 3.62 15.27 -14.31
C ALA A 236 2.56 14.33 -14.92
N ASP A 237 2.17 13.28 -14.21
CA ASP A 237 1.46 12.12 -14.77
C ASP A 237 0.62 11.41 -13.70
N VAL A 238 -0.05 12.17 -12.84
CA VAL A 238 -0.99 11.66 -11.83
C VAL A 238 -2.08 10.82 -12.50
N GLY A 239 -2.23 9.57 -12.06
CA GLY A 239 -3.25 8.66 -12.58
C GLY A 239 -2.89 7.95 -13.90
N GLU A 240 -1.71 8.22 -14.48
CA GLU A 240 -1.28 7.55 -15.71
C GLU A 240 -0.96 6.06 -15.45
N PRO A 241 -1.46 5.14 -16.30
CA PRO A 241 -1.19 3.71 -16.15
C PRO A 241 0.29 3.33 -16.21
N SER A 242 1.10 4.06 -17.00
CA SER A 242 2.54 3.86 -17.11
C SER A 242 3.26 4.12 -15.78
N ALA A 243 2.87 5.18 -15.07
CA ALA A 243 3.42 5.50 -13.77
C ALA A 243 3.14 4.38 -12.75
N LEU A 244 1.91 3.85 -12.74
CA LEU A 244 1.57 2.70 -11.89
C LEU A 244 2.37 1.45 -12.26
N ALA A 245 2.56 1.16 -13.56
CA ALA A 245 3.36 0.04 -14.03
C ALA A 245 4.81 0.10 -13.51
N ASP A 246 5.40 1.31 -13.47
CA ASP A 246 6.74 1.54 -12.92
C ASP A 246 6.81 1.33 -11.41
N VAL A 247 5.76 1.73 -10.67
CA VAL A 247 5.66 1.47 -9.23
C VAL A 247 5.60 -0.03 -8.96
N LEU A 248 4.78 -0.77 -9.71
CA LEU A 248 4.66 -2.24 -9.59
C LEU A 248 5.98 -2.96 -9.92
N ALA A 249 6.73 -2.47 -10.90
CA ALA A 249 8.06 -2.99 -11.23
C ALA A 249 9.04 -2.84 -10.05
N ARG A 250 9.12 -1.64 -9.47
CA ARG A 250 9.97 -1.37 -8.30
C ARG A 250 9.50 -2.18 -7.08
N ALA A 251 8.19 -2.29 -6.89
CA ALA A 251 7.58 -3.04 -5.81
C ALA A 251 8.02 -4.51 -5.79
N ALA A 252 8.02 -5.16 -6.95
CA ALA A 252 8.39 -6.56 -7.07
C ALA A 252 9.82 -6.82 -6.58
N VAL A 253 10.76 -5.94 -6.94
CA VAL A 253 12.15 -6.00 -6.48
C VAL A 253 12.25 -5.70 -4.98
N GLN A 254 11.58 -4.65 -4.52
CA GLN A 254 11.66 -4.19 -3.14
C GLN A 254 11.09 -5.22 -2.15
N VAL A 255 9.96 -5.86 -2.48
CA VAL A 255 9.33 -6.88 -1.63
C VAL A 255 10.29 -8.04 -1.38
N TRP A 256 10.89 -8.59 -2.44
CA TRP A 256 11.84 -9.70 -2.29
C TRP A 256 13.08 -9.28 -1.49
N LYS A 257 13.62 -8.10 -1.79
CA LYS A 257 14.80 -7.57 -1.09
C LYS A 257 14.52 -7.38 0.41
N THR A 258 13.41 -6.74 0.77
CA THR A 258 13.04 -6.54 2.18
C THR A 258 12.88 -7.88 2.90
N PHE A 259 12.20 -8.86 2.30
CA PHE A 259 12.08 -10.20 2.88
C PHE A 259 13.45 -10.86 3.11
N ALA A 260 14.34 -10.81 2.11
CA ALA A 260 15.68 -11.40 2.21
C ALA A 260 16.58 -10.67 3.22
N ASP A 261 16.45 -9.35 3.37
CA ASP A 261 17.21 -8.56 4.33
C ASP A 261 16.76 -8.87 5.77
N ASP A 262 15.44 -8.88 6.01
CA ASP A 262 14.86 -9.22 7.32
C ASP A 262 15.16 -10.65 7.72
N ALA A 263 15.00 -11.61 6.81
CA ALA A 263 15.34 -13.02 7.06
C ALA A 263 16.81 -13.18 7.50
N ARG A 264 17.74 -12.43 6.90
CA ARG A 264 19.16 -12.45 7.28
C ARG A 264 19.42 -11.81 8.65
N SER A 265 18.64 -10.79 9.02
CA SER A 265 18.80 -10.07 10.29
C SER A 265 18.42 -10.89 11.51
N VAL A 266 17.51 -11.85 11.37
CA VAL A 266 17.04 -12.71 12.49
C VAL A 266 18.08 -13.76 12.91
N PHE A 267 19.01 -14.09 12.01
CA PHE A 267 20.07 -15.06 12.25
C PHE A 267 21.44 -14.41 12.53
N ARG A 268 21.46 -13.12 12.90
CA ARG A 268 22.65 -12.37 13.35
C ARG A 268 22.50 -11.95 14.80
#